data_AF-U7KED7-F1
#
_entry.id   AF-U7KED7-F1
#
_cell.length_a   1.000
_cell.length_b   1.000
_cell.length_c   1.000
_cell.angle_alpha   90.00
_cell.angle_beta   90.00
_cell.angle_gamma   90.00
#
_symmetry.space_group_name_H-M   'P 1'
#
loop_
_entity.id
_entity.type
_entity.pdbx_description
1 polymer ?
#
loop_
_entity_poly.entity_id
_entity_poly.type
_entity_poly.pdbx_seq_one_letter_code
_entity_poly.pdbx_strand_id
1 'polypeptide(L)'
;MARQVLRQLGDAATVVDETQGFKYLDQRDLLGFVDGTANPLPEEALETVLLSDDADYPRGSYVTVQKYTHDLDKWSGISTEEQERVIGRTKADDVELDEDAQPSNSHVALNDLEEDIYRENMVFGSFAAGEMGTYFIGYAKDPEDINERLRNMFIGDPEGNYDRILDFSTALTGTNFFVPSVDLLDEFDELPH
;
A
#
# COMPACT_ATOMS: atom_id res chain seq x y z
N MET A 1 -0.90 -6.09 -22.33
CA MET A 1 0.53 -6.07 -21.95
C MET A 1 0.94 -7.36 -21.23
N ALA A 2 0.35 -7.74 -20.07
CA ALA A 2 0.73 -8.92 -19.28
C ALA A 2 0.92 -10.23 -20.08
N ARG A 3 0.00 -10.59 -20.98
CA ARG A 3 0.12 -11.77 -21.86
C ARG A 3 1.40 -11.79 -22.71
N GLN A 4 1.88 -10.62 -23.16
CA GLN A 4 3.10 -10.54 -23.96
C GLN A 4 4.34 -10.79 -23.11
N VAL A 5 4.38 -10.25 -21.88
CA VAL A 5 5.45 -10.48 -20.91
C VAL A 5 5.55 -11.96 -20.54
N LEU A 6 4.43 -12.60 -20.16
CA LEU A 6 4.40 -14.03 -19.82
C LEU A 6 4.85 -14.91 -21.00
N ARG A 7 4.49 -14.53 -22.24
CA ARG A 7 4.95 -15.24 -23.43
C ARG A 7 6.47 -15.12 -23.64
N GLN A 8 7.08 -14.00 -23.28
CA GLN A 8 8.53 -13.81 -23.40
C GLN A 8 9.28 -14.57 -22.31
N LEU A 9 8.76 -14.58 -21.08
CA LEU A 9 9.36 -15.32 -19.96
C LEU A 9 9.26 -16.84 -20.14
N GLY A 10 8.16 -17.35 -20.72
CA GLY A 10 7.98 -18.77 -20.95
C GLY A 10 8.15 -19.59 -19.66
N ASP A 11 8.93 -20.67 -19.73
CA ASP A 11 9.18 -21.58 -18.60
C ASP A 11 10.24 -21.04 -17.61
N ALA A 12 10.84 -19.88 -17.87
CA ALA A 12 11.85 -19.29 -16.98
C ALA A 12 11.25 -18.67 -15.71
N ALA A 13 9.92 -18.42 -15.70
CA ALA A 13 9.22 -17.84 -14.56
C ALA A 13 7.89 -18.57 -14.33
N THR A 14 7.42 -18.55 -13.08
CA THR A 14 6.08 -19.03 -12.71
C THR A 14 5.32 -17.89 -12.04
N VAL A 15 4.06 -17.69 -12.43
CA VAL A 15 3.18 -16.72 -11.77
C VAL A 15 2.82 -17.25 -10.39
N VAL A 16 3.18 -16.49 -9.35
CA VAL A 16 2.91 -16.85 -7.94
C VAL A 16 1.72 -16.09 -7.35
N ASP A 17 1.41 -14.90 -7.87
CA ASP A 17 0.19 -14.15 -7.60
C ASP A 17 -0.23 -13.39 -8.86
N GLU A 18 -1.53 -13.38 -9.15
CA GLU A 18 -2.16 -12.56 -10.17
C GLU A 18 -3.40 -11.92 -9.56
N THR A 19 -3.46 -10.59 -9.54
CA THR A 19 -4.58 -9.85 -9.01
C THR A 19 -5.02 -8.77 -10.00
N GLN A 20 -6.27 -8.86 -10.47
CA GLN A 20 -6.87 -7.87 -11.36
C GLN A 20 -7.57 -6.81 -10.51
N GLY A 21 -6.90 -5.68 -10.29
CA GLY A 21 -7.43 -4.56 -9.52
C GLY A 21 -8.35 -3.66 -10.34
N PHE A 22 -9.25 -2.95 -9.67
CA PHE A 22 -10.08 -1.89 -10.26
C PHE A 22 -10.21 -0.69 -9.33
N LYS A 23 -10.40 0.51 -9.88
CA LYS A 23 -10.77 1.70 -9.10
C LYS A 23 -12.24 1.64 -8.74
N TYR A 24 -12.59 1.97 -7.51
CA TYR A 24 -13.95 1.91 -6.99
C TYR A 24 -14.44 3.31 -6.60
N LEU A 25 -15.62 3.67 -7.10
CA LEU A 25 -16.26 4.99 -6.88
C LEU A 25 -15.29 6.17 -7.12
N ASP A 26 -15.21 7.08 -6.16
CA ASP A 26 -14.37 8.27 -6.06
C ASP A 26 -12.98 7.97 -5.48
N GLN A 27 -12.37 6.85 -5.89
CA GLN A 27 -11.09 6.31 -5.33
C GLN A 27 -11.24 5.77 -3.91
N ARG A 28 -12.37 5.11 -3.64
CA ARG A 28 -12.58 4.41 -2.37
C ARG A 28 -12.02 3.01 -2.41
N ASP A 29 -11.59 2.54 -1.25
CA ASP A 29 -11.37 1.12 -1.00
C ASP A 29 -12.70 0.38 -0.73
N LEU A 30 -12.62 -0.91 -0.42
CA LEU A 30 -13.81 -1.72 -0.08
C LEU A 30 -14.31 -1.50 1.35
N LEU A 31 -13.51 -0.90 2.22
CA LEU A 31 -13.96 -0.46 3.53
C LEU A 31 -14.82 0.82 3.40
N GLY A 32 -14.75 1.48 2.25
CA GLY A 32 -15.57 2.60 1.82
C GLY A 32 -14.95 3.95 2.16
N PHE A 33 -13.64 4.01 2.39
CA PHE A 33 -12.89 5.23 2.65
C PHE A 33 -12.09 5.61 1.40
N VAL A 34 -11.91 6.91 1.18
CA VAL A 34 -11.05 7.38 0.09
C VAL A 34 -9.61 6.98 0.41
N ASP A 35 -8.90 6.45 -0.57
CA ASP A 35 -7.52 5.99 -0.42
C ASP A 35 -6.60 6.78 -1.36
N GLY A 36 -5.44 7.19 -0.84
CA GLY A 36 -4.45 8.01 -1.54
C GLY A 36 -4.51 9.51 -1.25
N THR A 37 -5.40 9.98 -0.35
CA THR A 37 -5.54 11.40 0.00
C THR A 37 -4.27 12.01 0.58
N ALA A 38 -3.51 11.23 1.36
CA ALA A 38 -2.26 11.64 1.98
C ALA A 38 -1.02 11.30 1.11
N ASN A 39 -1.19 10.99 -0.17
CA ASN A 39 -0.02 10.87 -1.05
C ASN A 39 0.64 12.25 -1.26
N PRO A 40 1.96 12.29 -1.48
CA PRO A 40 2.67 13.50 -1.89
C PRO A 40 2.00 14.19 -3.09
N LEU A 41 2.17 15.50 -3.17
CA LEU A 41 1.70 16.25 -4.33
C LEU A 41 2.41 15.78 -5.60
N PRO A 42 1.78 15.88 -6.79
CA PRO A 42 2.38 15.42 -8.04
C PRO A 42 3.78 15.98 -8.32
N GLU A 43 4.05 17.20 -7.89
CA GLU A 43 5.36 17.86 -7.99
C GLU A 43 6.45 17.27 -7.07
N GLU A 44 6.07 16.66 -5.95
CA GLU A 44 6.95 16.09 -4.92
C GLU A 44 7.11 14.57 -5.08
N ALA A 45 6.11 13.90 -5.68
CA ALA A 45 6.03 12.45 -5.76
C ALA A 45 7.31 11.78 -6.33
N LEU A 46 7.97 12.39 -7.32
CA LEU A 46 9.21 11.85 -7.87
C LEU A 46 10.39 11.95 -6.88
N GLU A 47 10.49 13.03 -6.12
CA GLU A 47 11.53 13.20 -5.11
C GLU A 47 11.31 12.28 -3.90
N THR A 48 10.04 11.97 -3.58
CA THR A 48 9.69 11.00 -2.54
C THR A 48 10.15 9.59 -2.90
N VAL A 49 9.99 9.16 -4.16
CA VAL A 49 10.12 7.74 -4.52
C VAL A 49 11.42 7.38 -5.22
N LEU A 50 12.14 8.34 -5.82
CA LEU A 50 13.34 8.06 -6.60
C LEU A 50 14.61 8.25 -5.77
N LEU A 51 15.54 7.31 -5.91
CA LEU A 51 16.92 7.46 -5.47
C LEU A 51 17.58 8.66 -6.17
N SER A 52 18.48 9.31 -5.44
CA SER A 52 19.23 10.46 -5.94
C SER A 52 20.12 10.10 -7.13
N ASP A 53 20.52 11.11 -7.90
CA ASP A 53 21.35 10.92 -9.10
C ASP A 53 22.79 10.45 -8.76
N ASP A 54 23.22 10.57 -7.50
CA ASP A 54 24.53 10.14 -6.98
C ASP A 54 24.51 8.78 -6.26
N ALA A 55 23.36 8.11 -6.19
CA ALA A 55 23.25 6.76 -5.64
C ALA A 55 23.91 5.71 -6.57
N ASP A 56 24.17 4.51 -6.04
CA ASP A 56 24.71 3.39 -6.83
C ASP A 56 23.76 2.96 -7.96
N TYR A 57 22.44 3.14 -7.76
CA TYR A 57 21.40 2.90 -8.75
C TYR A 57 20.53 4.15 -8.94
N PRO A 58 21.03 5.17 -9.67
CA PRO A 58 20.36 6.45 -9.84
C PRO A 58 18.95 6.30 -10.38
N ARG A 59 18.02 7.09 -9.82
CA ARG A 59 16.61 7.13 -10.24
C ARG A 59 15.90 5.77 -10.21
N GLY A 60 16.44 4.81 -9.47
CA GLY A 60 15.70 3.61 -9.06
C GLY A 60 14.71 3.92 -7.92
N SER A 61 13.92 2.94 -7.54
CA SER A 61 12.95 3.04 -6.45
C SER A 61 12.79 1.69 -5.77
N TYR A 62 12.21 1.67 -4.59
CA TYR A 62 11.77 0.43 -3.94
C TYR A 62 10.25 0.38 -3.95
N VAL A 63 9.71 -0.80 -4.22
CA VAL A 63 8.27 -1.05 -4.18
C VAL A 63 7.95 -2.23 -3.28
N THR A 64 7.02 -2.03 -2.37
CA THR A 64 6.49 -3.05 -1.47
C THR A 64 5.06 -3.36 -1.86
N VAL A 65 4.73 -4.64 -2.00
CA VAL A 65 3.37 -5.11 -2.29
C VAL A 65 2.86 -6.04 -1.21
N GLN A 66 1.57 -5.90 -0.88
CA GLN A 66 0.87 -6.78 0.04
C GLN A 66 -0.58 -6.97 -0.42
N LYS A 67 -1.03 -8.21 -0.46
CA LYS A 67 -2.42 -8.54 -0.77
C LYS A 67 -3.20 -8.70 0.53
N TYR A 68 -4.18 -7.85 0.77
CA TYR A 68 -5.06 -7.92 1.93
C TYR A 68 -6.45 -8.43 1.54
N THR A 69 -7.02 -9.33 2.32
CA THR A 69 -8.45 -9.67 2.26
C THR A 69 -9.18 -9.12 3.48
N HIS A 70 -10.43 -8.71 3.28
CA HIS A 70 -11.22 -8.02 4.29
C HIS A 70 -12.38 -8.86 4.83
N ASP A 71 -12.59 -8.82 6.15
CA ASP A 71 -13.81 -9.31 6.79
C ASP A 71 -14.89 -8.20 6.74
N LEU A 72 -15.59 -8.13 5.61
CA LEU A 72 -16.61 -7.10 5.36
C LEU A 72 -17.85 -7.25 6.25
N ASP A 73 -18.14 -8.45 6.73
CA ASP A 73 -19.25 -8.68 7.66
C ASP A 73 -18.91 -8.10 9.04
N LYS A 74 -17.70 -8.35 9.55
CA LYS A 74 -17.20 -7.73 10.79
C LYS A 74 -17.11 -6.21 10.64
N TRP A 75 -16.62 -5.72 9.50
CA TRP A 75 -16.53 -4.28 9.22
C TRP A 75 -17.88 -3.59 9.16
N SER A 76 -18.87 -4.17 8.48
CA SER A 76 -20.22 -3.62 8.40
C SER A 76 -21.02 -3.76 9.69
N GLY A 77 -20.54 -4.57 10.64
CA GLY A 77 -21.13 -4.74 11.97
C GLY A 77 -20.84 -3.61 12.97
N ILE A 78 -19.84 -2.77 12.71
CA ILE A 78 -19.54 -1.59 13.55
C ILE A 78 -20.16 -0.31 12.98
N SER A 79 -20.37 0.71 13.83
CA SER A 79 -20.96 1.98 13.38
C SER A 79 -19.96 2.77 12.52
N THR A 80 -20.48 3.70 11.71
CA THR A 80 -19.62 4.59 10.90
C THR A 80 -18.60 5.33 11.76
N GLU A 81 -19.01 5.85 12.92
CA GLU A 81 -18.11 6.58 13.83
C GLU A 81 -16.98 5.70 14.37
N GLU A 82 -17.23 4.40 14.56
CA GLU A 82 -16.18 3.46 14.94
C GLU A 82 -15.27 3.13 13.75
N GLN A 83 -15.81 3.01 12.53
CA GLN A 83 -14.99 2.86 11.32
C GLN A 83 -14.08 4.08 11.12
N GLU A 84 -14.60 5.29 11.32
CA GLU A 84 -13.85 6.54 11.23
C GLU A 84 -12.73 6.59 12.27
N ARG A 85 -12.94 6.07 13.49
CA ARG A 85 -11.89 5.92 14.51
C ARG A 85 -10.84 4.87 14.15
N VAL A 86 -11.23 3.79 13.48
CA VAL A 86 -10.28 2.77 12.99
C VAL A 86 -9.38 3.36 11.90
N ILE A 87 -9.94 4.15 10.99
CA ILE A 87 -9.18 4.72 9.87
C ILE A 87 -8.43 6.00 10.29
N GLY A 88 -9.06 6.89 11.05
CA GLY A 88 -8.54 8.24 11.37
C GLY A 88 -9.08 9.34 10.45
N ARG A 89 -10.12 9.08 9.66
CA ARG A 89 -10.76 10.08 8.78
C ARG A 89 -12.27 9.92 8.82
N THR A 90 -13.02 10.96 8.45
CA THR A 90 -14.46 10.87 8.23
C THR A 90 -14.78 10.12 6.96
N LYS A 91 -15.79 9.26 7.00
CA LYS A 91 -16.06 8.34 5.89
C LYS A 91 -16.63 9.07 4.67
N ALA A 92 -17.57 9.98 4.89
CA ALA A 92 -18.27 10.66 3.81
C ALA A 92 -17.37 11.70 3.11
N ASP A 93 -16.78 12.58 3.92
CA ASP A 93 -16.10 13.79 3.45
C ASP A 93 -14.58 13.64 3.36
N ASP A 94 -14.02 12.52 3.82
CA ASP A 94 -12.58 12.23 3.78
C ASP A 94 -11.75 13.30 4.50
N VAL A 95 -12.25 13.78 5.64
CA VAL A 95 -11.56 14.77 6.48
C VAL A 95 -10.86 14.05 7.62
N GLU A 96 -9.59 14.37 7.85
CA GLU A 96 -8.84 13.83 8.99
C GLU A 96 -9.52 14.16 10.33
N LEU A 97 -9.46 13.24 11.28
CA LEU A 97 -10.01 13.50 12.61
C LEU A 97 -9.12 14.50 13.37
N ASP A 98 -9.75 15.35 14.17
CA ASP A 98 -9.00 16.25 15.07
C ASP A 98 -8.15 15.43 16.08
N GLU A 99 -7.01 15.98 16.52
CA GLU A 99 -6.07 15.32 17.44
C GLU A 99 -6.74 14.75 18.70
N ASP A 100 -7.72 15.47 19.28
CA ASP A 100 -8.44 15.04 20.48
C ASP A 100 -9.40 13.86 20.23
N ALA A 101 -9.76 13.61 18.97
CA ALA A 101 -10.70 12.58 18.55
C ALA A 101 -10.01 11.38 17.88
N GLN A 102 -8.81 11.56 17.35
CA GLN A 102 -8.03 10.55 16.64
C GLN A 102 -7.39 9.54 17.61
N PRO A 103 -7.79 8.26 17.59
CA PRO A 103 -7.12 7.24 18.39
C PRO A 103 -5.66 7.05 17.96
N SER A 104 -4.77 6.81 18.93
CA SER A 104 -3.35 6.54 18.68
C SER A 104 -3.07 5.23 17.94
N ASN A 105 -4.08 4.39 17.72
CA ASN A 105 -4.00 3.17 16.92
C ASN A 105 -4.90 3.19 15.68
N SER A 106 -5.35 4.37 15.27
CA SER A 106 -5.96 4.55 13.96
C SER A 106 -4.93 4.32 12.85
N HIS A 107 -5.41 3.91 11.67
CA HIS A 107 -4.55 3.69 10.51
C HIS A 107 -3.74 4.93 10.15
N VAL A 108 -4.36 6.12 10.14
CA VAL A 108 -3.67 7.40 9.91
C VAL A 108 -2.59 7.64 10.96
N ALA A 109 -2.92 7.56 12.25
CA ALA A 109 -1.97 7.90 13.32
C ALA A 109 -0.70 7.03 13.31
N LEU A 110 -0.79 5.75 12.92
CA LEU A 110 0.37 4.85 12.87
C LEU A 110 1.18 4.95 11.57
N ASN A 111 0.63 5.61 10.54
CA ASN A 111 1.27 5.79 9.23
C ASN A 111 1.70 7.24 8.94
N ASP A 112 1.35 8.17 9.84
CA ASP A 112 1.78 9.57 9.81
C ASP A 112 3.21 9.69 10.36
N LEU A 113 4.18 9.67 9.44
CA LEU A 113 5.61 9.73 9.71
C LEU A 113 6.24 10.86 8.89
N GLU A 114 7.42 11.33 9.30
CA GLU A 114 8.12 12.44 8.65
C GLU A 114 8.47 12.15 7.18
N GLU A 115 8.91 10.93 6.86
CA GLU A 115 9.23 10.54 5.49
C GLU A 115 8.01 9.95 4.79
N ASP A 116 7.64 10.54 3.65
CA ASP A 116 6.49 10.12 2.85
C ASP A 116 6.76 8.88 1.99
N ILE A 117 5.68 8.23 1.60
CA ILE A 117 5.66 7.17 0.58
C ILE A 117 4.57 7.47 -0.44
N TYR A 118 4.69 6.91 -1.65
CA TYR A 118 3.63 7.02 -2.66
C TYR A 118 2.86 5.71 -2.79
N ARG A 119 1.56 5.73 -2.53
CA ARG A 119 0.70 4.54 -2.55
C ARG A 119 -0.26 4.55 -3.73
N GLU A 120 -0.45 3.38 -4.35
CA GLU A 120 -1.46 3.21 -5.42
C GLU A 120 -2.32 1.97 -5.15
N ASN A 121 -2.96 1.95 -3.98
CA ASN A 121 -3.80 0.85 -3.56
C ASN A 121 -4.94 0.57 -4.57
N MET A 122 -5.18 -0.71 -4.85
CA MET A 122 -6.22 -1.13 -5.78
C MET A 122 -7.17 -2.11 -5.12
N VAL A 123 -8.47 -1.94 -5.36
CA VAL A 123 -9.48 -2.90 -4.94
C VAL A 123 -9.44 -4.13 -5.83
N PHE A 124 -9.58 -5.32 -5.24
CA PHE A 124 -9.82 -6.56 -5.98
C PHE A 124 -10.88 -7.41 -5.29
N GLY A 125 -11.44 -8.38 -6.01
CA GLY A 125 -12.28 -9.39 -5.39
C GLY A 125 -13.26 -10.10 -6.31
N SER A 126 -13.97 -11.04 -5.71
CA SER A 126 -15.04 -11.83 -6.30
C SER A 126 -16.15 -12.02 -5.27
N PHE A 127 -17.31 -11.40 -5.52
CA PHE A 127 -18.52 -11.61 -4.71
C PHE A 127 -18.93 -13.09 -4.66
N ALA A 128 -18.70 -13.84 -5.73
CA ALA A 128 -19.06 -15.25 -5.79
C ALA A 128 -18.16 -16.14 -4.91
N ALA A 129 -16.90 -15.75 -4.74
CA ALA A 129 -15.96 -16.44 -3.85
C ALA A 129 -15.99 -15.90 -2.41
N GLY A 130 -16.61 -14.74 -2.18
CA GLY A 130 -16.57 -14.05 -0.90
C GLY A 130 -15.21 -13.45 -0.57
N GLU A 131 -14.30 -13.34 -1.55
CA GLU A 131 -12.97 -12.77 -1.37
C GLU A 131 -12.96 -11.35 -1.90
N MET A 132 -12.80 -10.37 -1.03
CA MET A 132 -12.72 -8.97 -1.41
C MET A 132 -11.61 -8.31 -0.60
N GLY A 133 -10.84 -7.45 -1.24
CA GLY A 133 -9.57 -7.01 -0.66
C GLY A 133 -8.96 -5.77 -1.29
N THR A 134 -7.89 -5.32 -0.65
CA THR A 134 -7.03 -4.24 -1.12
C THR A 134 -5.67 -4.83 -1.49
N TYR A 135 -5.21 -4.53 -2.69
CA TYR A 135 -3.83 -4.78 -3.08
C TYR A 135 -3.03 -3.52 -2.77
N PHE A 136 -2.26 -3.57 -1.69
CA PHE A 136 -1.35 -2.51 -1.32
C PHE A 136 -0.14 -2.53 -2.24
N ILE A 137 0.23 -1.35 -2.74
CA ILE A 137 1.49 -1.10 -3.42
C ILE A 137 2.00 0.28 -2.99
N GLY A 138 3.19 0.30 -2.40
CA GLY A 138 3.84 1.51 -1.92
C GLY A 138 5.23 1.65 -2.53
N TYR A 139 5.55 2.85 -3.00
CA TYR A 139 6.85 3.23 -3.53
C TYR A 139 7.55 4.18 -2.56
N ALA A 140 8.87 4.01 -2.41
CA ALA A 140 9.72 4.86 -1.59
C ALA A 140 11.15 4.86 -2.13
N LYS A 141 11.88 5.94 -1.88
CA LYS A 141 13.33 6.01 -2.16
C LYS A 141 14.14 5.16 -1.16
N ASP A 142 13.63 4.97 0.06
CA ASP A 142 14.17 4.06 1.07
C ASP A 142 13.09 3.03 1.48
N PRO A 143 13.34 1.70 1.38
CA PRO A 143 12.35 0.71 1.79
C PRO A 143 12.04 0.76 3.30
N GLU A 144 12.91 1.38 4.10
CA GLU A 144 12.70 1.53 5.53
C GLU A 144 11.49 2.42 5.86
N ASP A 145 11.17 3.40 5.02
CA ASP A 145 9.99 4.28 5.19
C ASP A 145 8.68 3.47 5.18
N ILE A 146 8.64 2.39 4.40
CA ILE A 146 7.52 1.44 4.39
C ILE A 146 7.65 0.46 5.55
N ASN A 147 8.85 -0.03 5.86
CA ASN A 147 9.03 -1.00 6.94
C ASN A 147 8.68 -0.41 8.31
N GLU A 148 8.96 0.86 8.55
CA GLU A 148 8.59 1.55 9.79
C GLU A 148 7.07 1.56 9.98
N ARG A 149 6.33 1.98 8.95
CA ARG A 149 4.87 1.89 8.89
C ARG A 149 4.37 0.47 9.16
N LEU A 150 4.97 -0.54 8.53
CA LEU A 150 4.62 -1.94 8.78
C LEU A 150 4.90 -2.37 10.23
N ARG A 151 5.98 -1.91 10.87
CA ARG A 151 6.24 -2.21 12.28
C ARG A 151 5.21 -1.53 13.17
N ASN A 152 4.89 -0.27 12.94
CA ASN A 152 3.84 0.46 13.67
C ASN A 152 2.48 -0.25 13.52
N MET A 153 2.16 -0.69 12.30
CA MET A 153 0.89 -1.38 12.03
C MET A 153 0.80 -2.74 12.70
N PHE A 154 1.81 -3.59 12.57
CA PHE A 154 1.73 -5.00 12.99
C PHE A 154 2.22 -5.27 14.41
N ILE A 155 3.20 -4.50 14.90
CA ILE A 155 3.76 -4.62 16.26
C ILE A 155 3.07 -3.61 17.19
N GLY A 156 2.78 -2.41 16.69
CA GLY A 156 2.22 -1.31 17.45
C GLY A 156 3.27 -0.31 17.93
N ASP A 157 2.87 0.96 18.02
CA ASP A 157 3.64 2.01 18.69
C ASP A 157 2.78 2.71 19.76
N PRO A 158 3.08 2.54 21.07
CA PRO A 158 4.07 1.61 21.62
C PRO A 158 3.68 0.14 21.37
N GLU A 159 4.59 -0.80 21.60
CA GLU A 159 4.35 -2.24 21.35
C GLU A 159 3.01 -2.73 21.94
N GLY A 160 2.19 -3.37 21.10
CA GLY A 160 0.83 -3.81 21.41
C GLY A 160 -0.27 -2.83 20.99
N ASN A 161 0.07 -1.56 20.69
CA ASN A 161 -0.83 -0.56 20.14
C ASN A 161 -0.88 -0.65 18.60
N TYR A 162 -1.19 -1.83 18.08
CA TYR A 162 -1.20 -2.14 16.64
C TYR A 162 -2.36 -1.46 15.91
N ASP A 163 -2.24 -1.38 14.58
CA ASP A 163 -3.23 -0.74 13.72
C ASP A 163 -4.55 -1.50 13.67
N ARG A 164 -5.61 -0.79 14.07
CA ARG A 164 -6.97 -1.32 14.14
C ARG A 164 -7.51 -1.77 12.78
N ILE A 165 -6.98 -1.31 11.64
CA ILE A 165 -7.40 -1.81 10.33
C ILE A 165 -7.14 -3.31 10.16
N LEU A 166 -6.11 -3.84 10.85
CA LEU A 166 -5.73 -5.25 10.82
C LEU A 166 -6.72 -6.16 11.56
N ASP A 167 -7.62 -5.60 12.37
CA ASP A 167 -8.76 -6.35 12.90
C ASP A 167 -9.73 -6.80 11.80
N PHE A 168 -9.70 -6.12 10.66
CA PHE A 168 -10.61 -6.35 9.53
C PHE A 168 -9.88 -6.77 8.26
N SER A 169 -8.55 -6.64 8.23
CA SER A 169 -7.72 -6.85 7.03
C SER A 169 -6.62 -7.86 7.32
N THR A 170 -6.56 -8.94 6.54
CA THR A 170 -5.52 -9.98 6.68
C THR A 170 -4.54 -9.93 5.50
N ALA A 171 -3.26 -9.71 5.78
CA ALA A 171 -2.20 -9.81 4.78
C ALA A 171 -1.97 -11.28 4.37
N LEU A 172 -2.11 -11.57 3.08
CA LEU A 172 -1.84 -12.89 2.48
C LEU A 172 -0.46 -12.97 1.83
N THR A 173 0.09 -11.83 1.41
CA THR A 173 1.41 -11.73 0.77
C THR A 173 2.19 -10.53 1.33
N GLY A 174 3.50 -10.54 1.13
CA GLY A 174 4.39 -9.42 1.39
C GLY A 174 5.68 -9.60 0.62
N THR A 175 6.03 -8.65 -0.25
CA THR A 175 7.25 -8.73 -1.06
C THR A 175 7.78 -7.34 -1.38
N ASN A 176 9.08 -7.17 -1.24
CA ASN A 176 9.80 -5.95 -1.63
C ASN A 176 10.55 -6.21 -2.93
N PHE A 177 10.48 -5.28 -3.86
CA PHE A 177 11.21 -5.29 -5.11
C PHE A 177 12.00 -4.00 -5.26
N PHE A 178 13.15 -4.09 -5.91
CA PHE A 178 13.83 -2.93 -6.46
C PHE A 178 13.31 -2.66 -7.88
N VAL A 179 13.02 -1.40 -8.19
CA VAL A 179 12.59 -0.92 -9.50
C VAL A 179 13.75 -0.13 -10.10
N PRO A 180 14.50 -0.69 -11.07
CA PRO A 180 15.59 0.03 -11.71
C PRO A 180 15.06 1.17 -12.57
N SER A 181 15.90 2.18 -12.81
CA SER A 181 15.63 3.18 -13.85
C SER A 181 15.57 2.52 -15.23
N VAL A 182 14.94 3.17 -16.20
CA VAL A 182 14.86 2.65 -17.58
C VAL A 182 16.26 2.50 -18.19
N ASP A 183 17.14 3.47 -17.95
CA ASP A 183 18.53 3.43 -18.44
C ASP A 183 19.27 2.23 -17.86
N LEU A 184 19.13 1.96 -16.55
CA LEU A 184 19.72 0.78 -15.93
C LEU A 184 19.09 -0.52 -16.47
N LEU A 185 17.77 -0.55 -16.69
CA LEU A 185 17.06 -1.70 -17.26
C LEU A 185 17.57 -2.06 -18.66
N ASP A 186 17.85 -1.06 -19.49
CA ASP A 186 18.37 -1.23 -20.85
C ASP A 186 19.84 -1.70 -20.88
N GLU A 187 20.61 -1.42 -19.81
CA GLU A 187 22.01 -1.82 -19.65
C GLU A 187 22.19 -3.17 -18.92
N PHE A 188 21.12 -3.83 -18.47
CA PHE A 188 21.18 -5.18 -17.88
C PHE A 188 21.59 -6.24 -18.92
N ASP A 189 22.90 -6.36 -19.17
CA ASP A 189 23.45 -7.47 -19.95
C ASP A 189 23.50 -8.77 -19.10
N GLU A 190 23.74 -8.68 -17.78
CA GLU A 190 23.56 -9.74 -16.76
C GLU A 190 23.29 -9.10 -15.37
N LEU A 191 22.52 -9.76 -14.49
CA LEU A 191 22.32 -9.31 -13.10
C LEU A 191 23.68 -9.20 -12.38
N PRO A 192 23.97 -8.11 -11.63
CA PRO A 192 25.21 -8.01 -10.86
C PRO A 192 25.30 -9.18 -9.87
N HIS A 193 26.49 -9.78 -9.79
CA HIS A 193 26.82 -10.92 -8.93
C HIS A 193 26.77 -10.59 -7.44
#